data_AF-A0A1I1UQ19-F1
#
_entry.id   AF-A0A1I1UQ19-F1
#
_cell.length_a   1.000
_cell.length_b   1.000
_cell.length_c   1.000
_cell.angle_alpha   90.00
_cell.angle_beta   90.00
_cell.angle_gamma   90.00
#
_symmetry.space_group_name_H-M   'P 1'
#
loop_
_entity.id
_entity.type
_entity.pdbx_description
1 polymer ?
#
loop_
_entity_poly.entity_id
_entity_poly.type
_entity_poly.pdbx_seq_one_letter_code
_entity_poly.pdbx_strand_id
1 'polypeptide(L)'
;MTDTPKKISLRQQIEAVRFAETRQRTLIGGDTLRELRPPREAEYDMQRLGSAARTLEWLQQHEDEIRAFLTLPADAREAVLRHGMTMGQMCLELAKREAIAKAGGPVR
;
A
#
# COMPACT_ATOMS: atom_id res chain seq x y z
N MET A 1 19.88 -15.86 14.43
CA MET A 1 19.82 -14.43 14.04
C MET A 1 18.58 -14.25 13.18
N THR A 2 17.54 -13.62 13.70
CA THR A 2 16.30 -13.32 12.98
C THR A 2 16.55 -12.10 12.10
N ASP A 3 17.15 -12.33 10.94
CA ASP A 3 17.28 -11.31 9.90
C ASP A 3 15.89 -11.05 9.32
N THR A 4 15.16 -10.12 9.96
CA THR A 4 13.93 -9.60 9.37
C THR A 4 14.40 -8.77 8.18
N PRO A 5 14.09 -9.14 6.92
CA PRO A 5 14.58 -8.39 5.77
C PRO A 5 14.16 -6.94 5.93
N LYS A 6 15.14 -6.03 5.97
CA LYS A 6 14.89 -4.58 6.13
C LYS A 6 13.89 -4.14 5.07
N LYS A 7 12.67 -3.80 5.49
CA LYS A 7 11.59 -3.36 4.61
C LYS A 7 12.07 -2.12 3.84
N ILE A 8 12.12 -2.20 2.52
CA ILE A 8 12.50 -1.08 1.64
C ILE A 8 11.47 0.04 1.81
N SER A 9 11.92 1.21 2.22
CA SER A 9 11.06 2.38 2.47
C SER A 9 10.39 2.90 1.20
N LEU A 10 9.23 3.57 1.32
CA LEU A 10 8.55 4.21 0.18
C LEU A 10 9.45 5.20 -0.55
N ARG A 11 10.27 5.97 0.18
CA ARG A 11 11.26 6.87 -0.41
C ARG A 11 12.23 6.11 -1.31
N GLN A 12 12.75 4.99 -0.82
CA GLN A 12 13.66 4.16 -1.61
C GLN A 12 12.95 3.53 -2.82
N GLN A 13 11.68 3.15 -2.71
CA GLN A 13 10.90 2.66 -3.84
C GLN A 13 10.73 3.76 -4.91
N ILE A 14 10.36 4.98 -4.52
CA ILE A 14 10.19 6.14 -5.42
C ILE A 14 11.47 6.48 -6.16
N GLU A 15 12.59 6.55 -5.45
CA GLU A 15 13.90 6.80 -6.06
C GLU A 15 14.26 5.75 -7.12
N ALA A 16 13.94 4.47 -6.88
CA ALA A 16 14.18 3.40 -7.85
C ALA A 16 13.29 3.54 -9.10
N VAL A 17 12.00 3.85 -8.91
CA VAL A 17 11.06 4.09 -10.02
C VAL A 17 11.51 5.28 -10.88
N ARG A 18 11.91 6.40 -10.26
CA ARG A 18 12.43 7.58 -10.98
C ARG A 18 13.72 7.29 -11.74
N PHE A 19 14.60 6.47 -11.17
CA PHE A 19 15.80 6.03 -11.86
C PHE A 19 15.46 5.17 -13.08
N ALA A 20 14.53 4.22 -12.95
CA ALA A 20 14.06 3.42 -14.06
C ALA A 20 13.39 4.27 -15.17
N GLU A 21 12.61 5.28 -14.79
CA GLU A 21 12.02 6.25 -15.72
C GLU A 21 13.10 7.03 -16.48
N THR A 22 14.09 7.57 -15.76
CA THR A 22 15.22 8.31 -16.35
C THR A 22 15.98 7.42 -17.33
N ARG A 23 16.27 6.18 -16.93
CA ARG A 23 16.93 5.17 -17.78
C ARG A 23 16.16 4.93 -19.08
N GLN A 24 14.83 4.76 -18.98
CA GLN A 24 13.99 4.54 -20.15
C GLN A 24 13.96 5.77 -21.08
N ARG A 25 13.92 6.98 -20.51
CA ARG A 25 13.97 8.23 -21.28
C ARG A 25 15.28 8.37 -22.05
N THR A 26 16.42 8.06 -21.42
CA THR A 26 17.73 8.05 -22.06
C THR A 26 17.79 7.09 -23.24
N LEU A 27 17.28 5.86 -23.06
CA LEU A 27 17.23 4.86 -24.15
C LEU A 27 16.36 5.31 -25.34
N ILE A 28 15.19 5.91 -25.08
CA ILE A 28 14.32 6.43 -26.13
C ILE A 28 14.99 7.58 -26.90
N GLY A 29 15.81 8.39 -26.21
CA GLY A 29 16.58 9.49 -26.81
C GLY A 29 17.73 9.05 -27.73
N GLY A 30 17.98 7.74 -27.86
CA GLY A 30 19.07 7.20 -28.68
C GLY A 30 20.43 7.15 -27.98
N ASP A 31 20.49 7.53 -26.71
CA ASP A 31 21.71 7.44 -25.91
C ASP A 31 21.96 5.99 -25.47
N THR A 32 23.25 5.62 -25.40
CA THR A 32 23.66 4.30 -24.90
C THR A 32 23.84 4.32 -23.39
N LEU A 33 23.21 3.36 -22.72
CA LEU A 33 23.44 3.10 -21.30
C LEU A 33 24.80 2.44 -21.12
N ARG A 34 25.86 3.23 -21.00
CA ARG A 34 27.12 2.74 -20.44
C ARG A 34 26.83 2.20 -19.04
N GLU A 35 27.02 0.88 -18.86
CA GLU A 35 26.92 0.09 -17.63
C GLU A 35 26.67 0.95 -16.37
N LEU A 36 25.39 1.26 -16.12
CA LEU A 36 25.07 2.37 -15.21
C LEU A 36 25.48 2.11 -13.77
N ARG A 37 25.65 0.84 -13.34
CA ARG A 37 25.99 0.50 -11.96
C ARG A 37 26.71 -0.86 -11.83
N PRO A 38 27.57 -1.01 -10.80
CA PRO A 38 28.13 -2.31 -10.40
C PRO A 38 27.02 -3.36 -10.14
N PRO A 39 27.29 -4.67 -10.35
CA PRO A 39 26.28 -5.73 -10.23
C PRO A 39 25.48 -5.73 -8.91
N ARG A 40 26.14 -5.45 -7.78
CA ARG A 40 25.49 -5.36 -6.45
C ARG A 40 24.45 -4.25 -6.36
N GLU A 41 24.70 -3.13 -7.02
CA GLU A 41 23.75 -2.01 -7.06
C GLU A 41 22.58 -2.30 -8.01
N ALA A 42 22.82 -3.05 -9.09
CA ALA A 42 21.78 -3.51 -9.99
C ALA A 42 20.81 -4.52 -9.32
N GLU A 43 21.33 -5.46 -8.53
CA GLU A 43 20.52 -6.38 -7.72
C GLU A 43 19.68 -5.63 -6.68
N TYR A 44 20.30 -4.66 -5.99
CA TYR A 44 19.60 -3.84 -5.01
C TYR A 44 18.51 -2.96 -5.64
N ASP A 45 18.77 -2.38 -6.81
CA ASP A 45 17.77 -1.60 -7.56
C ASP A 45 16.61 -2.50 -8.04
N MET A 46 16.88 -3.74 -8.47
CA MET A 46 15.81 -4.71 -8.78
C MET A 46 14.94 -5.01 -7.57
N GLN A 47 15.52 -5.19 -6.37
CA GLN A 47 14.74 -5.41 -5.15
C GLN A 47 13.85 -4.21 -4.78
N ARG A 48 14.35 -2.98 -4.99
CA ARG A 48 13.60 -1.74 -4.76
C ARG A 48 12.45 -1.59 -5.75
N LEU A 49 12.68 -1.85 -7.04
CA LEU A 49 11.64 -1.84 -8.07
C LEU A 49 10.58 -2.90 -7.81
N GLY A 50 10.98 -4.13 -7.47
CA GLY A 50 10.03 -5.19 -7.10
C GLY A 50 9.21 -4.85 -5.85
N SER A 51 9.80 -4.15 -4.87
CA SER A 51 9.06 -3.65 -3.70
C SER A 51 8.10 -2.51 -4.05
N ALA A 52 8.48 -1.64 -4.99
CA ALA A 52 7.61 -0.60 -5.52
C ALA A 52 6.40 -1.20 -6.24
N ALA A 53 6.61 -2.19 -7.10
CA ALA A 53 5.54 -2.90 -7.80
C ALA A 53 4.52 -3.53 -6.84
N ARG A 54 4.98 -4.31 -5.85
CA ARG A 54 4.09 -4.90 -4.83
C ARG A 54 3.33 -3.85 -4.02
N THR A 55 3.97 -2.70 -3.76
CA THR A 55 3.32 -1.60 -3.05
C THR A 55 2.22 -0.97 -3.91
N LEU A 56 2.45 -0.78 -5.21
CA LEU A 56 1.45 -0.29 -6.14
C LEU A 56 0.30 -1.28 -6.32
N GLU A 57 0.58 -2.58 -6.39
CA GLU A 57 -0.45 -3.63 -6.44
C GLU A 57 -1.33 -3.60 -5.18
N TRP A 58 -0.73 -3.48 -4.00
CA TRP A 58 -1.48 -3.34 -2.76
C TRP A 58 -2.32 -2.06 -2.73
N LEU A 59 -1.74 -0.92 -3.13
CA LEU A 59 -2.47 0.35 -3.21
C LEU A 59 -3.63 0.28 -4.21
N GLN A 60 -3.47 -0.41 -5.33
CA GLN A 60 -4.53 -0.64 -6.31
C GLN A 60 -5.68 -1.46 -5.72
N GLN A 61 -5.38 -2.54 -4.99
CA GLN A 61 -6.40 -3.37 -4.35
C GLN A 61 -7.25 -2.60 -3.32
N HIS A 62 -6.69 -1.55 -2.72
CA HIS A 62 -7.34 -0.73 -1.69
C HIS A 62 -7.66 0.68 -2.18
N GLU A 63 -7.62 0.94 -3.49
CA GLU A 63 -7.69 2.30 -4.04
C GLU A 63 -8.99 3.03 -3.65
N ASP A 64 -10.13 2.37 -3.77
CA ASP A 64 -11.43 2.96 -3.46
C ASP A 64 -11.59 3.24 -1.96
N GLU A 65 -11.08 2.35 -1.10
CA GLU A 65 -11.10 2.51 0.35
C GLU A 65 -10.24 3.71 0.79
N ILE A 66 -9.03 3.82 0.22
CA ILE A 66 -8.11 4.93 0.49
C ILE A 66 -8.73 6.24 0.01
N ARG A 67 -9.28 6.28 -1.20
CA ARG A 67 -9.94 7.48 -1.75
C ARG A 67 -11.11 7.89 -0.87
N ALA A 68 -11.99 6.97 -0.50
CA ALA A 68 -13.11 7.24 0.39
C ALA A 68 -12.64 7.79 1.74
N PHE A 69 -11.64 7.17 2.36
CA PHE A 69 -11.07 7.65 3.61
C PHE A 69 -10.49 9.07 3.50
N LEU A 70 -9.82 9.38 2.40
CA LEU A 70 -9.21 10.70 2.17
C LEU A 70 -10.24 11.81 1.89
N THR A 71 -11.47 11.48 1.47
CA THR A 71 -12.55 12.49 1.36
C THR A 71 -13.05 13.00 2.70
N LEU A 72 -12.82 12.26 3.80
CA LEU A 72 -13.23 12.68 5.14
C LEU A 72 -12.44 13.93 5.58
N PRO A 73 -13.06 14.88 6.32
CA PRO A 73 -12.34 15.95 7.00
C PRO A 73 -11.25 15.42 7.93
N ALA A 74 -10.22 16.22 8.22
CA ALA A 74 -9.07 15.80 9.03
C ALA A 74 -9.50 15.23 10.41
N ASP A 75 -10.42 15.91 11.10
CA ASP A 75 -10.91 15.48 12.42
C ASP A 75 -11.67 14.15 12.34
N ALA A 76 -12.40 13.92 11.25
CA ALA A 76 -13.10 12.65 11.02
C ALA A 76 -12.10 11.52 10.73
N ARG A 77 -11.04 11.77 9.95
CA ARG A 77 -9.96 10.79 9.76
C ARG A 77 -9.27 10.43 11.07
N GLU A 78 -9.00 11.43 11.92
CA GLU A 78 -8.40 11.21 13.24
C GLU A 78 -9.30 10.34 14.14
N ALA A 79 -10.61 10.62 14.14
CA ALA A 79 -11.58 9.81 14.89
C ALA A 79 -11.60 8.35 14.40
N VAL A 80 -11.56 8.13 13.07
CA VAL A 80 -11.48 6.79 12.48
C VAL A 80 -10.15 6.10 12.83
N LEU A 81 -9.02 6.80 12.83
CA LEU A 81 -7.74 6.21 13.21
C LEU A 81 -7.68 5.81 14.69
N ARG A 82 -8.26 6.61 15.58
CA ARG A 82 -8.28 6.30 17.03
C ARG A 82 -9.31 5.25 17.42
N HIS A 83 -10.50 5.30 16.83
CA HIS A 83 -11.66 4.55 17.31
C HIS A 83 -12.27 3.61 16.27
N GLY A 84 -11.82 3.66 15.02
CA GLY A 84 -12.43 2.96 13.89
C GLY A 84 -12.47 1.44 14.05
N MET A 85 -11.47 0.82 14.67
CA MET A 85 -11.49 -0.63 14.91
C MET A 85 -12.62 -1.04 15.85
N THR A 86 -12.74 -0.36 17.00
CA THR A 86 -13.78 -0.64 18.00
C THR A 86 -15.18 -0.33 17.46
N MET A 87 -15.34 0.81 16.77
CA MET A 87 -16.60 1.18 16.14
C MET A 87 -16.98 0.19 15.03
N GLY A 88 -16.03 -0.22 14.20
CA GLY A 88 -16.23 -1.22 13.16
C GLY A 88 -16.69 -2.57 13.72
N GLN A 89 -16.03 -3.06 14.78
CA GLN A 89 -16.44 -4.29 15.47
C GLN A 89 -17.87 -4.19 16.01
N MET A 90 -18.22 -3.07 16.64
CA MET A 90 -19.56 -2.84 17.19
C MET A 90 -20.62 -2.85 16.08
N CYS A 91 -20.38 -2.14 14.97
CA CYS A 91 -21.28 -2.13 13.82
C CYS A 91 -21.48 -3.53 13.22
N LEU A 92 -20.40 -4.31 13.09
CA LEU A 92 -20.48 -5.69 12.59
C LEU A 92 -21.27 -6.60 13.52
N GLU A 93 -21.09 -6.48 14.83
CA GLU A 93 -21.86 -7.26 15.80
C GLU A 93 -23.34 -6.87 15.83
N LEU A 94 -23.66 -5.58 15.70
CA LEU A 94 -25.04 -5.12 15.54
C LEU A 94 -25.67 -5.68 14.27
N ALA A 95 -24.99 -5.60 13.13
CA ALA A 95 -25.48 -6.15 11.86
C ALA A 95 -25.72 -7.67 11.94
N LYS A 96 -24.87 -8.42 12.65
CA LYS A 96 -25.09 -9.86 12.90
C LYS A 96 -26.35 -10.10 13.74
N ARG A 97 -26.54 -9.34 14.83
CA ARG A 97 -27.73 -9.47 15.69
C ARG A 97 -29.02 -9.15 14.94
N GLU A 98 -29.01 -8.11 14.12
CA GLU A 98 -30.14 -7.74 13.27
C GLU A 98 -30.46 -8.83 12.25
N ALA A 99 -29.45 -9.43 11.61
CA ALA A 99 -29.63 -10.53 10.68
C ALA A 99 -30.24 -11.77 11.36
N ILE A 100 -29.79 -12.11 12.57
CA ILE A 100 -30.33 -13.22 13.37
C ILE A 100 -31.79 -12.95 13.76
N ALA A 101 -32.10 -11.74 14.22
CA ALA A 101 -33.46 -11.35 14.58
C ALA A 101 -34.41 -11.41 13.37
N LYS A 102 -33.96 -10.95 12.20
CA LYS A 102 -34.73 -11.02 10.94
C LYS A 102 -35.00 -12.46 10.48
N ALA A 103 -34.09 -13.39 10.80
CA ALA A 103 -34.25 -14.82 10.51
C ALA A 103 -35.14 -15.56 11.53
N GLY A 104 -35.73 -14.86 12.51
CA GLY A 104 -36.58 -15.48 13.55
C GLY A 104 -35.79 -16.17 14.67
N GLY A 105 -34.50 -15.86 14.82
CA GLY A 105 -33.65 -16.39 15.89
C GLY A 105 -33.98 -15.79 17.26
N PRO A 106 -33.56 -16.45 18.36
CA PRO A 106 -33.85 -15.98 19.71
C PRO A 106 -33.16 -14.64 19.99
N VAL A 107 -33.96 -13.63 20.35
CA VAL A 107 -33.47 -12.32 20.79
C VAL A 107 -32.91 -12.47 22.20
N ARG A 108 -31.59 -12.39 22.35
CA ARG A 108 -30.90 -12.30 23.65
C ARG A 108 -29.86 -11.19 23.62
#